data_AF-A0A958MM03-F1
#
_entry.id   AF-A0A958MM03-F1
#
_cell.length_a   1.000
_cell.length_b   1.000
_cell.length_c   1.000
_cell.angle_alpha   90.00
_cell.angle_beta   90.00
_cell.angle_gamma   90.00
#
_symmetry.space_group_name_H-M   'P 1'
#
loop_
_entity.id
_entity.type
_entity.pdbx_description
1 polymer ?
#
loop_
_entity_poly.entity_id
_entity_poly.type
_entity_poly.pdbx_seq_one_letter_code
_entity_poly.pdbx_strand_id
1 'polypeptide(L)' 'SNDDSSSDDDIDFNIFFPVPDSNNFEDLNDDWDIVSTSSNTIELIDISGGNGGTDFLTFERN' A
#
# COMPACT_ATOMS: atom_id res chain seq x y z
N SER A 1 29.78 -12.19 -5.72
CA SER A 1 28.69 -11.68 -4.89
C SER A 1 27.83 -10.87 -5.82
N ASN A 2 26.67 -11.43 -6.17
CA ASN A 2 25.73 -10.82 -7.11
C ASN A 2 24.58 -10.31 -6.26
N ASP A 3 24.80 -9.16 -5.65
CA ASP A 3 23.79 -8.51 -4.81
C ASP A 3 23.12 -7.44 -5.67
N ASP A 4 22.44 -7.87 -6.74
CA ASP A 4 21.43 -7.07 -7.44
C ASP A 4 20.10 -7.29 -6.69
N SER A 5 20.04 -6.83 -5.45
CA SER A 5 18.76 -6.53 -4.81
C SER A 5 18.42 -5.13 -5.26
N SER A 6 17.68 -5.00 -6.37
CA SER A 6 16.86 -3.80 -6.52
C SER A 6 16.02 -3.74 -5.26
N SER A 7 16.32 -2.79 -4.37
CA SER A 7 15.45 -2.47 -3.26
C SER A 7 14.20 -1.84 -3.86
N ASP A 8 13.33 -2.68 -4.44
CA ASP A 8 11.95 -2.34 -4.77
C ASP A 8 11.18 -1.93 -3.50
N ASP A 9 11.81 -2.07 -2.33
CA ASP A 9 11.40 -1.61 -0.99
C ASP A 9 11.43 -0.08 -0.78
N ASP A 10 11.87 0.75 -1.75
CA ASP A 10 11.98 2.22 -1.58
C ASP A 10 10.81 3.02 -2.22
N ILE A 11 9.81 2.35 -2.82
CA ILE A 11 8.69 3.03 -3.47
C ILE A 11 7.45 2.99 -2.58
N ASP A 12 7.26 4.07 -1.81
CA ASP A 12 6.08 4.27 -0.98
C ASP A 12 4.92 4.86 -1.79
N PHE A 13 3.72 4.31 -1.64
CA PHE A 13 2.52 4.81 -2.32
C PHE A 13 1.68 5.68 -1.39
N ASN A 14 1.94 6.99 -1.41
CA ASN A 14 1.19 7.94 -0.59
C ASN A 14 -0.23 8.17 -1.12
N ILE A 15 -1.21 7.72 -0.34
CA ILE A 15 -2.63 7.98 -0.57
C ILE A 15 -3.12 8.96 0.49
N PHE A 16 -3.93 9.93 0.09
CA PHE A 16 -4.56 10.85 1.02
C PHE A 16 -6.03 11.10 0.69
N PHE A 17 -6.89 10.75 1.64
CA PHE A 17 -8.31 11.04 1.67
C PHE A 17 -8.58 12.14 2.71
N PRO A 18 -9.04 13.33 2.29
CA PRO A 18 -9.38 14.42 3.22
C PRO A 18 -10.72 14.16 3.91
N VAL A 19 -10.77 13.13 4.74
CA VAL A 19 -11.94 12.71 5.52
C VAL A 19 -11.65 12.83 7.02
N PRO A 20 -12.67 13.00 7.88
CA PRO A 20 -12.47 12.95 9.33
C PRO A 20 -12.04 11.56 9.81
N ASP A 21 -11.35 11.47 10.94
CA ASP A 21 -10.89 10.22 11.61
C ASP A 21 -12.03 9.25 11.97
N SER A 22 -13.28 9.73 11.98
CA SER A 22 -14.45 8.87 12.20
C SER A 22 -15.01 8.25 10.92
N ASN A 23 -14.37 8.49 9.77
CA ASN A 23 -14.83 8.02 8.47
C ASN A 23 -14.17 6.68 8.13
N ASN A 24 -14.93 5.76 7.56
CA ASN A 24 -14.41 4.45 7.15
C ASN A 24 -13.30 4.52 6.07
N PHE A 25 -13.13 5.66 5.41
CA PHE A 25 -12.01 5.85 4.48
C PHE A 25 -10.74 6.39 5.13
N GLU A 26 -10.75 6.65 6.44
CA GLU A 26 -9.55 7.12 7.11
C GLU A 26 -8.46 6.04 7.18
N ASP A 27 -8.83 4.76 7.39
CA ASP A 27 -7.93 3.61 7.30
C ASP A 27 -7.17 3.52 5.95
N LEU A 28 -7.66 4.17 4.88
CA LEU A 28 -6.94 4.22 3.60
C LEU A 28 -5.75 5.19 3.58
N ASN A 29 -5.56 5.98 4.64
CA ASN A 29 -4.43 6.89 4.83
C ASN A 29 -3.24 6.24 5.54
N ASP A 30 -3.29 4.92 5.78
CA ASP A 30 -2.18 4.15 6.35
C ASP A 30 -0.94 4.11 5.43
N ASP A 31 0.14 3.49 5.92
CA ASP A 31 1.43 3.40 5.23
C ASP A 31 1.46 2.15 4.33
N TRP A 32 1.09 2.32 3.07
CA TRP A 32 0.89 1.21 2.14
C TRP A 32 2.18 0.82 1.40
N ASP A 33 2.57 -0.45 1.54
CA ASP A 33 3.65 -1.07 0.78
C ASP A 33 3.16 -1.56 -0.60
N ILE A 34 3.98 -1.39 -1.64
CA ILE A 34 3.68 -1.93 -2.97
C ILE A 34 3.97 -3.44 -3.01
N VAL A 35 2.95 -4.23 -3.30
CA VAL A 35 3.08 -5.69 -3.53
C VAL A 35 3.40 -5.98 -4.99
N SER A 36 2.66 -5.36 -5.91
CA SER A 36 2.84 -5.60 -7.34
C SER A 36 2.34 -4.43 -8.18
N THR A 37 2.95 -4.27 -9.36
CA THR A 37 2.50 -3.31 -10.37
C THR A 37 2.42 -3.97 -11.74
N SER A 38 1.42 -3.57 -12.52
CA SER A 38 1.23 -3.95 -13.90
C SER A 38 0.84 -2.72 -14.73
N SER A 39 0.68 -2.89 -16.04
CA SER A 39 0.18 -1.80 -16.90
C SER A 39 -1.23 -1.32 -16.55
N ASN A 40 -1.99 -2.12 -15.79
CA ASN A 40 -3.40 -1.87 -15.50
C ASN A 40 -3.74 -2.02 -14.02
N THR A 41 -2.80 -2.43 -13.18
CA THR A 41 -3.07 -2.79 -11.79
C THR A 41 -1.95 -2.32 -10.88
N ILE A 42 -2.32 -1.87 -9.68
CA ILE A 42 -1.41 -1.64 -8.55
C ILE A 42 -2.01 -2.36 -7.36
N GLU A 43 -1.24 -3.26 -6.74
CA GLU A 43 -1.62 -3.99 -5.53
C GLU A 43 -0.76 -3.52 -4.36
N LEU A 44 -1.41 -3.18 -3.24
CA LEU A 44 -0.79 -2.66 -2.03
C LEU A 44 -1.17 -3.49 -0.81
N ILE A 45 -0.34 -3.45 0.21
CA ILE A 45 -0.54 -4.11 1.50
C ILE A 45 -0.25 -3.13 2.65
N ASP A 46 -1.05 -3.19 3.71
CA ASP A 46 -0.70 -2.62 5.01
C ASP A 46 -0.61 -3.76 6.02
N ILE A 47 0.44 -3.74 6.83
CA ILE A 47 0.64 -4.66 7.94
C ILE A 47 0.69 -3.84 9.23
N SER A 48 -0.48 -3.46 9.72
CA SER A 48 -0.63 -2.81 11.01
C SER A 48 0.12 -3.57 12.13
N GLY A 49 0.97 -2.85 12.86
CA GLY A 49 1.78 -3.41 13.93
C GLY A 49 0.94 -3.85 15.14
N GLY A 50 1.19 -5.08 15.64
CA GLY A 50 0.69 -5.58 16.93
C GLY A 50 -0.76 -6.07 16.90
N ASN A 51 -0.98 -7.39 16.80
CA ASN A 51 -2.31 -8.03 16.69
C ASN A 51 -3.27 -7.46 15.63
N GLY A 52 -2.85 -6.45 14.89
CA GLY A 52 -3.57 -5.85 13.78
C GLY A 52 -3.59 -6.79 12.58
N GLY A 53 -4.64 -6.64 11.76
CA GLY A 53 -4.84 -7.42 10.56
C GLY A 53 -3.86 -7.06 9.46
N THR A 54 -4.02 -7.71 8.33
CA THR A 54 -3.35 -7.36 7.08
C THR A 54 -4.42 -6.92 6.12
N ASP A 55 -4.28 -5.71 5.59
CA ASP A 55 -5.22 -5.13 4.64
C ASP A 55 -4.60 -5.07 3.24
N PHE A 56 -5.47 -5.08 2.22
CA PHE A 56 -5.04 -5.10 0.82
C PHE A 56 -5.85 -4.10 0.00
N LEU A 57 -5.16 -3.32 -0.85
CA LEU A 57 -5.79 -2.45 -1.84
C LEU A 57 -5.39 -2.85 -3.26
N THR A 58 -6.34 -2.76 -4.18
CA THR A 58 -6.11 -2.99 -5.61
C THR A 58 -6.71 -1.84 -6.40
N PHE A 59 -5.85 -1.10 -7.11
CA PHE A 59 -6.27 -0.11 -8.10
C PHE A 59 -6.23 -0.76 -9.48
N GLU A 60 -7.35 -0.72 -10.21
CA GLU A 60 -7.46 -1.30 -11.56
C GLU A 60 -7.93 -0.24 -12.58
N ARG A 61 -7.31 -0.25 -13.76
CA ARG A 61 -7.72 0.55 -14.92
C ARG A 61 -8.31 -0.33 -16.02
N ASN A 62 -9.61 -0.16 -16.24
CA ASN A 62 -10.38 -0.73 -17.35
C ASN A 62 -10.33 0.13 -18.62
#